data_AF-A0A7K0DCR6-F1
#
_entry.id   AF-A0A7K0DCR6-F1
#
_cell.length_a   1.000
_cell.length_b   1.000
_cell.length_c   1.000
_cell.angle_alpha   90.00
_cell.angle_beta   90.00
_cell.angle_gamma   90.00
#
_symmetry.space_group_name_H-M   'P 1'
#
loop_
_entity.id
_entity.type
_entity.pdbx_description
1 polymer ?
#
loop_
_entity_poly.entity_id
_entity_poly.type
_entity_poly.pdbx_seq_one_letter_code
_entity_poly.pdbx_strand_id
1 'polypeptide(L)'
;MTFAYIRTESDTWAVGFRTGDGEWVTESEHSRHDAAVHRATELNRAAIGILIAELIEQRDALREECGELFDQVQSLQWHHGALLREHDRCPTSAVGMSVDRGILRIAEVA
;
A
#
# COMPACT_ATOMS: atom_id res chain seq x y z
N MET A 1 8.18 -13.90 -14.39
CA MET A 1 8.84 -15.06 -15.02
C MET A 1 8.41 -15.10 -16.47
N THR A 2 9.35 -15.16 -17.41
CA THR A 2 9.06 -15.11 -18.86
C THR A 2 9.57 -16.38 -19.52
N PHE A 3 8.69 -17.08 -20.22
CA PHE A 3 9.03 -18.25 -21.01
C PHE A 3 9.53 -17.85 -22.39
N ALA A 4 10.57 -18.53 -22.84
CA ALA A 4 11.13 -18.42 -24.17
C ALA A 4 11.30 -19.84 -24.76
N TYR A 5 11.70 -19.89 -26.03
CA TYR A 5 12.05 -21.14 -26.68
C TYR A 5 13.42 -21.01 -27.35
N ILE A 6 14.20 -22.09 -27.33
CA ILE A 6 15.53 -22.18 -27.92
C ILE A 6 15.64 -23.45 -28.77
N ARG A 7 16.43 -23.41 -29.84
CA ARG A 7 16.77 -24.60 -30.61
C ARG A 7 17.87 -25.37 -29.88
N THR A 8 17.69 -26.68 -29.72
CA THR A 8 18.63 -27.58 -29.05
C THR A 8 19.63 -28.17 -30.05
N GLU A 9 20.67 -28.81 -29.53
CA GLU A 9 21.64 -29.56 -30.34
C GLU A 9 21.02 -30.78 -31.04
N SER A 10 19.92 -31.32 -30.50
CA SER A 10 19.18 -32.46 -31.05
C SER A 10 18.21 -32.09 -32.18
N ASP A 11 18.30 -30.87 -32.69
CA ASP A 11 17.36 -30.27 -33.66
C ASP A 11 15.90 -30.19 -33.18
N THR A 12 15.70 -30.20 -31.86
CA THR A 12 14.41 -29.96 -31.21
C THR A 12 14.32 -28.52 -30.70
N TRP A 13 13.13 -28.12 -30.24
CA TRP A 13 12.87 -26.82 -29.64
C TRP A 13 12.52 -27.00 -28.16
N ALA A 14 13.35 -26.46 -27.28
CA ALA A 14 13.09 -26.46 -25.84
C ALA A 14 12.38 -25.17 -25.44
N VAL A 15 11.25 -25.30 -24.74
CA VAL A 15 10.57 -24.19 -24.06
C VAL A 15 11.02 -24.18 -22.61
N GLY A 16 11.31 -23.00 -22.08
CA GLY A 16 11.82 -22.85 -20.73
C GLY A 16 11.93 -21.39 -20.34
N PHE A 17 12.59 -21.14 -19.22
CA PHE A 17 12.83 -19.79 -18.72
C PHE A 17 14.22 -19.71 -18.10
N ARG A 18 14.69 -18.47 -17.88
CA ARG A 18 15.91 -18.23 -17.11
C ARG A 18 15.58 -17.91 -15.66
N THR A 19 16.33 -18.52 -14.75
CA THR A 19 16.32 -18.17 -13.32
C THR A 19 16.98 -16.80 -13.11
N GLY A 20 16.86 -16.25 -11.89
CA GLY A 20 17.53 -15.01 -11.50
C GLY A 20 19.05 -15.08 -11.64
N ASP A 21 19.63 -16.28 -11.49
CA ASP A 21 21.06 -16.56 -11.64
C ASP A 21 21.47 -16.75 -13.11
N GLY A 22 20.51 -16.66 -14.04
CA GLY A 22 20.73 -16.77 -15.48
C GLY A 22 20.76 -18.19 -16.03
N GLU A 23 20.55 -19.20 -15.18
CA GLU A 23 20.47 -20.62 -15.59
C GLU A 23 19.19 -20.89 -16.39
N TRP A 24 19.30 -21.69 -17.44
CA TRP A 24 18.15 -22.11 -18.24
C TRP A 24 17.51 -23.35 -17.62
N VAL A 25 16.20 -23.26 -17.38
CA VAL A 25 15.38 -24.39 -16.92
C VAL A 25 14.40 -24.76 -18.03
N THR A 26 14.53 -25.98 -18.53
CA THR A 26 13.62 -26.54 -19.55
C THR A 26 12.31 -26.98 -18.92
N GLU A 27 11.21 -26.53 -19.49
CA GLU A 27 9.85 -26.94 -19.14
C GLU A 27 9.36 -28.07 -20.06
N SER A 28 9.60 -27.96 -21.36
CA SER A 28 9.19 -28.97 -22.35
C SER A 28 10.04 -28.94 -23.61
N GLU A 29 10.03 -30.04 -24.38
CA GLU A 29 10.68 -30.15 -25.69
C GLU A 29 9.67 -30.45 -26.79
N HIS A 30 9.93 -29.90 -27.98
CA HIS A 30 9.03 -29.95 -29.12
C HIS A 30 9.82 -30.25 -30.39
N SER A 31 9.30 -31.14 -31.23
CA SER A 31 9.92 -31.44 -32.54
C SER A 31 9.65 -30.38 -33.60
N ARG A 32 8.72 -29.45 -33.35
CA ARG A 32 8.36 -28.36 -34.27
C ARG A 32 8.44 -27.00 -33.59
N HIS A 33 8.91 -26.02 -34.35
CA HIS A 33 9.02 -24.62 -33.90
C HIS A 33 7.67 -24.02 -33.51
N ASP A 34 6.63 -24.25 -34.32
CA ASP A 34 5.28 -23.71 -34.07
C ASP A 34 4.67 -24.21 -32.76
N ALA A 35 4.89 -25.48 -32.42
CA ALA A 35 4.47 -26.06 -31.14
C ALA A 35 5.19 -25.39 -29.95
N ALA A 36 6.50 -25.16 -30.05
CA ALA A 36 7.27 -24.47 -29.01
C ALA A 36 6.82 -23.00 -28.83
N VAL A 37 6.59 -22.27 -29.93
CA VAL A 37 6.07 -20.89 -29.91
C VAL A 37 4.71 -20.83 -29.23
N HIS A 38 3.81 -21.73 -29.61
CA HIS A 38 2.47 -21.80 -29.02
C HIS A 38 2.56 -22.04 -27.51
N ARG A 39 3.35 -23.03 -27.09
CA ARG A 39 3.53 -23.37 -25.68
C ARG A 39 4.10 -22.21 -24.88
N ALA A 40 5.16 -21.55 -25.35
CA ALA A 40 5.74 -20.39 -24.68
C ALA A 40 4.73 -19.23 -24.57
N THR A 41 3.91 -19.01 -25.60
CA THR A 41 2.87 -17.97 -25.60
C THR A 41 1.78 -18.26 -24.58
N GLU A 42 1.31 -19.51 -24.48
CA GLU A 42 0.31 -19.92 -23.49
C GLU A 42 0.81 -19.76 -22.06
N LEU A 43 2.03 -20.20 -21.79
CA LEU A 43 2.66 -20.09 -20.47
C LEU A 43 2.82 -18.62 -20.06
N ASN A 44 3.28 -17.77 -20.98
CA ASN A 44 3.38 -16.33 -20.72
C ASN A 44 2.01 -15.68 -20.48
N ARG A 45 0.98 -16.06 -21.25
CA ARG A 45 -0.38 -15.56 -21.03
C ARG A 45 -0.91 -15.97 -19.66
N ALA A 46 -0.70 -17.23 -19.26
CA ALA A 46 -1.10 -17.72 -17.95
C ALA A 46 -0.38 -16.97 -16.82
N ALA A 47 0.94 -16.76 -16.95
CA ALA A 47 1.72 -16.01 -15.98
C ALA A 47 1.24 -14.55 -15.84
N ILE A 48 0.94 -13.88 -16.95
CA ILE A 48 0.34 -12.53 -16.94
C ILE A 48 -1.02 -12.54 -16.25
N GLY A 49 -1.86 -13.55 -16.52
CA GLY A 49 -3.17 -13.70 -15.88
C GLY A 49 -3.09 -13.79 -14.35
N ILE A 50 -2.13 -14.57 -13.84
CA ILE A 50 -1.87 -14.68 -12.39
C ILE A 50 -1.44 -13.33 -11.81
N LEU A 51 -0.47 -12.65 -12.45
CA LEU A 51 0.00 -11.34 -12.00
C LEU A 51 -1.13 -10.29 -11.98
N ILE A 52 -2.01 -10.30 -12.98
CA ILE A 52 -3.17 -9.40 -13.02
C ILE A 52 -4.13 -9.72 -11.85
N ALA A 53 -4.37 -10.99 -11.56
CA ALA A 53 -5.23 -11.39 -10.46
C ALA A 53 -4.67 -10.92 -9.09
N GLU A 54 -3.38 -11.12 -8.86
CA GLU A 54 -2.69 -10.64 -7.65
C GLU A 54 -2.75 -9.10 -7.53
N LEU A 55 -2.54 -8.36 -8.62
CA LEU A 55 -2.65 -6.91 -8.62
C LEU A 55 -4.09 -6.42 -8.37
N ILE A 56 -5.09 -7.16 -8.86
CA ILE A 56 -6.50 -6.87 -8.58
C ILE A 56 -6.79 -7.07 -7.09
N GLU A 57 -6.32 -8.16 -6.50
CA GLU A 57 -6.48 -8.44 -5.07
C GLU A 57 -5.83 -7.34 -4.22
N GLN A 58 -4.58 -6.96 -4.52
CA GLN A 58 -3.88 -5.89 -3.82
C GLN A 58 -4.59 -4.54 -3.95
N ARG A 59 -5.09 -4.21 -5.15
CA ARG A 59 -5.86 -2.98 -5.37
C ARG A 59 -7.14 -2.97 -4.53
N ASP A 60 -7.84 -4.09 -4.46
CA ASP A 60 -9.12 -4.18 -3.76
C ASP A 60 -8.91 -4.10 -2.24
N ALA A 61 -7.87 -4.74 -1.71
CA ALA A 61 -7.45 -4.57 -0.31
C ALA A 61 -7.10 -3.12 0.02
N LEU A 62 -6.33 -2.44 -0.83
CA LEU A 62 -5.99 -1.02 -0.62
C LEU A 62 -7.23 -0.12 -0.66
N ARG A 63 -8.21 -0.43 -1.51
CA ARG A 63 -9.48 0.33 -1.57
C ARG A 63 -10.31 0.16 -0.31
N GLU A 64 -10.35 -1.05 0.23
CA GLU A 64 -11.00 -1.34 1.51
C GLU A 64 -10.34 -0.54 2.64
N GLU A 65 -9.01 -0.60 2.76
CA GLU A 65 -8.25 0.16 3.75
C GLU A 65 -8.48 1.68 3.62
N CYS A 66 -8.48 2.20 2.39
CA CYS A 66 -8.80 3.62 2.16
C CYS A 66 -10.22 3.98 2.62
N GLY A 67 -11.19 3.08 2.42
CA GLY A 67 -12.56 3.26 2.88
C GLY A 67 -12.64 3.33 4.39
N GLU A 68 -12.00 2.39 5.09
CA GLU A 68 -11.96 2.37 6.55
C GLU A 68 -11.30 3.63 7.14
N LEU A 69 -10.17 4.06 6.57
CA LEU A 69 -9.49 5.28 6.99
C LEU A 69 -10.37 6.52 6.76
N PHE A 70 -11.12 6.56 5.66
CA PHE A 70 -12.04 7.66 5.39
C PHE A 70 -13.16 7.73 6.43
N ASP A 71 -13.76 6.60 6.79
CA ASP A 71 -14.79 6.52 7.84
C ASP A 71 -14.24 6.94 9.21
N GLN A 72 -13.01 6.53 9.53
CA GLN A 72 -12.32 6.96 10.76
C GLN A 72 -12.12 8.48 10.79
N VAL A 73 -11.67 9.09 9.68
CA VAL A 73 -11.50 10.54 9.59
C VAL A 73 -12.84 11.26 9.76
N GLN A 74 -13.92 10.77 9.14
CA GLN A 74 -15.25 11.36 9.30
C GLN A 74 -15.73 11.30 10.75
N SER A 75 -15.54 10.14 11.40
CA SER A 75 -15.88 9.97 12.82
C SER A 75 -15.11 10.95 13.70
N LEU A 76 -13.80 11.08 13.49
CA LEU A 76 -12.97 12.03 14.23
C LEU A 76 -13.40 13.48 14.01
N GLN A 77 -13.73 13.86 12.77
CA GLN A 77 -14.23 15.20 12.46
C GLN A 77 -15.56 15.49 13.16
N TRP A 78 -16.47 14.50 13.19
CA TRP A 78 -17.73 14.61 13.90
C TRP A 78 -17.52 14.82 15.41
N HIS A 79 -16.70 13.99 16.03
CA HIS A 79 -16.37 14.09 17.46
C HIS A 79 -15.68 15.41 17.78
N HIS A 80 -14.73 15.85 16.95
CA HIS A 80 -14.06 17.13 17.12
C HIS A 80 -15.06 18.30 17.04
N GLY A 81 -15.98 18.30 16.08
CA GLY A 81 -17.04 19.31 15.98
C GLY A 81 -18.01 19.29 17.16
N ALA A 82 -18.29 18.12 17.74
CA ALA A 82 -19.06 18.02 18.98
C ALA A 82 -18.31 18.66 20.16
N LEU A 83 -17.02 18.32 20.35
CA LEU A 83 -16.19 18.89 21.41
C LEU A 83 -16.03 20.41 21.28
N LEU A 84 -15.86 20.94 20.06
CA LEU A 84 -15.81 22.39 19.84
C LEU A 84 -17.10 23.09 20.28
N ARG A 85 -18.27 22.51 19.97
CA ARG A 85 -19.56 23.06 20.41
C ARG A 85 -19.73 23.02 21.93
N GLU A 86 -19.21 21.99 22.59
CA GLU A 86 -19.22 21.92 24.06
C GLU A 86 -18.27 22.95 24.67
N HIS A 87 -17.06 23.08 24.13
CA HIS A 87 -16.10 24.10 24.51
C HIS A 87 -16.69 25.52 24.40
N ASP A 88 -17.33 25.84 23.26
CA ASP A 88 -17.91 27.16 23.00
C ASP A 88 -19.12 27.48 23.91
N ARG A 89 -19.77 26.45 24.45
CA ARG A 89 -20.87 26.59 25.42
C ARG A 89 -20.39 26.64 26.86
N CYS A 90 -19.11 26.39 27.11
CA CYS A 90 -18.53 26.51 28.44
C CYS A 90 -18.45 28.01 28.79
N PRO A 91 -19.20 28.50 29.80
CA PRO A 91 -19.09 29.89 30.20
C PRO A 91 -17.66 30.13 30.73
N THR A 92 -16.98 31.14 30.19
CA THR A 92 -15.74 31.67 30.77
C THR A 92 -16.05 32.29 32.13
N SER A 93 -16.23 31.47 33.16
CA SER A 93 -16.46 31.92 34.53
C SER A 93 -15.27 31.59 35.40
N ALA A 94 -14.70 32.63 35.98
CA ALA A 94 -13.68 32.68 37.04
C ALA A 94 -12.19 32.89 36.63
N VAL A 95 -11.87 33.99 35.95
CA VAL A 95 -10.75 34.87 36.40
C VAL A 95 -11.26 36.30 36.54
N GLY A 96 -12.41 36.43 37.20
CA GLY A 96 -12.77 37.59 38.00
C GLY A 96 -12.57 37.25 39.47
N MET A 97 -11.41 36.69 39.84
CA MET A 97 -11.01 36.56 41.24
C MET A 97 -9.98 37.65 41.51
N SER A 98 -10.46 38.68 42.18
CA SER A 98 -9.71 39.71 42.91
C SER A 98 -8.38 39.18 43.45
N VAL A 99 -7.28 39.47 42.76
CA VAL A 99 -5.97 39.49 43.42
C VAL A 99 -5.89 40.85 44.09
N ASP A 100 -6.23 40.84 45.38
CA ASP A 100 -5.91 41.90 46.31
C ASP A 100 -4.50 42.42 45.98
N ARG A 101 -4.39 43.71 45.69
CA ARG A 101 -3.13 44.42 45.51
C ARG A 101 -2.42 44.47 46.87
N GLY A 102 -1.85 43.34 47.27
CA GLY A 102 -0.90 43.21 48.35
C GLY A 102 0.35 43.98 47.97
N ILE A 103 0.47 45.16 48.56
CA ILE A 103 1.61 46.08 48.47
C ILE A 103 2.89 45.32 48.82
N LEU A 104 3.68 44.94 47.81
CA LEU A 104 5.08 44.55 47.99
C LEU A 104 5.91 45.83 48.11
N ARG A 105 6.05 46.32 49.36
CA ARG A 105 7.12 47.26 49.73
C ARG A 105 8.45 46.58 49.43
N ILE A 106 9.15 47.06 48.41
CA ILE A 106 10.56 46.77 48.24
C ILE A 106 11.29 47.58 49.31
N ALA A 107 11.88 46.90 50.28
CA ALA A 107 12.78 47.51 51.24
C ALA A 107 14.03 47.99 50.49
N GLU A 108 14.36 49.28 50.67
CA GLU A 108 15.63 49.87 50.28
C GLU A 108 16.79 49.07 50.89
N VAL A 109 17.71 48.63 50.03
CA VAL A 109 19.04 48.15 50.44
C VAL A 109 19.97 49.37 50.45
N ALA A 110 20.71 49.47 51.55
CA ALA A 110 21.66 50.51 51.94
C ALA A 110 22.71 50.89 50.88
#